data_AF-A0A537MLV8-F1
#
_entry.id   AF-A0A537MLV8-F1
#
_cell.length_a   1.000
_cell.length_b   1.000
_cell.length_c   1.000
_cell.angle_alpha   90.00
_cell.angle_beta   90.00
_cell.angle_gamma   90.00
#
_symmetry.space_group_name_H-M   'P 1'
#
loop_
_entity.id
_entity.type
_entity.pdbx_description
1 polymer ?
#
loop_
_entity_poly.entity_id
_entity_poly.type
_entity_poly.pdbx_seq_one_letter_code
_entity_poly.pdbx_strand_id
1 'polypeptide(L)'
;PRVGGNTMFADLYQAWETLTPTLQRMIEGLKAVHAMANAGGTSFEREFTGKGDVVAAKTAVHPLVITHPDSRRKALFVNRGYTAQIVGLSRAESDALLGFLLQHSTAPELVYRHSWRPRDLVIWDNRCTAHYAIPDYKAIGDRYLHRTSVKGDRPM
;
A
#
# COMPACT_ATOMS: atom_id res chain seq x y z
N PRO A 1 -20.33 -2.57 -12.23
CA PRO A 1 -20.31 -3.28 -13.54
C PRO A 1 -20.60 -4.80 -13.42
N ARG A 2 -21.10 -5.43 -14.50
CA ARG A 2 -21.40 -6.89 -14.53
C ARG A 2 -20.14 -7.76 -14.53
N VAL A 3 -19.03 -7.24 -15.07
CA VAL A 3 -17.70 -7.84 -15.07
C VAL A 3 -16.65 -6.75 -14.85
N GLY A 4 -15.49 -7.11 -14.30
CA GLY A 4 -14.42 -6.16 -13.97
C GLY A 4 -14.70 -5.33 -12.72
N GLY A 5 -13.75 -4.47 -12.34
CA GLY A 5 -13.84 -3.60 -11.17
C GLY A 5 -13.51 -4.27 -9.85
N ASN A 6 -12.75 -5.37 -9.91
CA ASN A 6 -12.27 -6.08 -8.75
C ASN A 6 -11.28 -5.24 -7.93
N THR A 7 -11.11 -5.64 -6.67
CA THR A 7 -10.08 -5.08 -5.79
C THR A 7 -9.14 -6.19 -5.36
N MET A 8 -7.84 -5.94 -5.51
CA MET A 8 -6.78 -6.82 -5.03
C MET A 8 -6.36 -6.36 -3.63
N PHE A 9 -6.09 -7.30 -2.74
CA PHE A 9 -5.60 -7.08 -1.38
C PHE A 9 -4.37 -7.94 -1.14
N ALA A 10 -3.23 -7.33 -0.83
CA ALA A 10 -2.01 -8.03 -0.46
C ALA A 10 -1.90 -8.15 1.07
N ASP A 11 -1.55 -9.34 1.56
CA ASP A 11 -1.26 -9.60 2.97
C ASP A 11 0.18 -9.18 3.31
N LEU A 12 0.32 -8.08 4.05
CA LEU A 12 1.63 -7.53 4.42
C LEU A 12 2.27 -8.26 5.60
N TYR A 13 1.52 -9.07 6.35
CA TYR A 13 2.10 -9.99 7.32
C TYR A 13 2.83 -11.12 6.60
N GLN A 14 2.14 -11.79 5.67
CA GLN A 14 2.75 -12.85 4.87
C GLN A 14 3.91 -12.32 4.05
N ALA A 15 3.83 -11.08 3.53
CA ALA A 15 4.95 -10.43 2.88
C ALA A 15 6.19 -10.30 3.78
N TRP A 16 6.02 -10.03 5.07
CA TRP A 16 7.12 -10.03 6.04
C TRP A 16 7.59 -11.45 6.39
N GLU A 17 6.66 -12.35 6.70
CA GLU A 17 6.92 -13.71 7.19
C GLU A 17 7.64 -14.59 6.15
N THR A 18 7.45 -14.30 4.86
CA THR A 18 8.07 -15.01 3.73
C THR A 18 9.42 -14.46 3.29
N LEU A 19 9.88 -13.33 3.85
CA LEU A 19 11.25 -12.88 3.63
C LEU A 19 12.24 -13.83 4.31
N THR A 20 13.42 -13.99 3.72
CA THR A 20 14.48 -14.75 4.36
C THR A 20 14.88 -14.08 5.69
N PRO A 21 15.32 -14.86 6.70
CA PRO A 21 15.79 -14.29 7.96
C PRO A 21 16.91 -13.24 7.80
N THR A 22 17.74 -13.39 6.76
CA THR A 22 18.78 -12.41 6.42
C THR A 22 18.19 -11.08 5.97
N LEU A 23 17.19 -11.10 5.09
CA LEU A 23 16.51 -9.88 4.64
C LEU A 23 15.70 -9.25 5.78
N GLN A 24 15.04 -10.06 6.59
CA GLN A 24 14.34 -9.58 7.79
C GLN A 24 15.28 -8.77 8.69
N ARG A 25 16.43 -9.35 9.08
CA ARG A 25 17.43 -8.64 9.90
C ARG A 25 18.01 -7.39 9.23
N MET A 26 18.14 -7.40 7.91
CA MET A 26 18.69 -6.26 7.16
C MET A 26 17.75 -5.06 7.18
N ILE A 27 16.44 -5.28 7.06
CA ILE A 27 15.45 -4.19 6.93
C ILE A 27 14.77 -3.84 8.26
N GLU A 28 14.86 -4.72 9.26
CA GLU A 28 14.31 -4.49 10.59
C GLU A 28 15.02 -3.30 11.25
N GLY A 29 14.28 -2.21 11.46
CA GLY A 29 14.79 -0.94 12.00
C GLY A 29 15.01 0.15 10.95
N LEU A 30 15.01 -0.19 9.65
CA LEU A 30 15.03 0.81 8.60
C LEU A 30 13.68 1.55 8.53
N LYS A 31 13.75 2.80 8.05
CA LYS A 31 12.58 3.67 7.86
C LYS A 31 12.53 4.12 6.42
N ALA A 32 11.33 4.44 5.94
CA ALA A 32 11.13 5.04 4.63
C ALA A 32 10.31 6.32 4.70
N VAL A 33 10.59 7.21 3.76
CA VAL A 33 9.78 8.38 3.46
C VAL A 33 8.58 7.94 2.65
N HIS A 34 7.39 8.28 3.11
CA HIS A 34 6.12 8.16 2.41
C HIS A 34 5.73 9.56 1.93
N ALA A 35 5.63 9.76 0.62
CA ALA A 35 5.32 11.05 0.01
C ALA A 35 4.00 10.97 -0.76
N MET A 36 3.08 11.90 -0.49
CA MET A 36 1.83 12.01 -1.27
C MET A 36 2.09 12.35 -2.73
N ALA A 37 3.20 13.04 -3.03
CA ALA A 37 3.63 13.37 -4.39
C ALA A 37 3.98 12.13 -5.23
N ASN A 38 4.38 11.01 -4.60
CA ASN A 38 4.62 9.74 -5.31
C ASN A 38 3.31 9.06 -5.77
N ALA A 39 2.15 9.53 -5.32
CA ALA A 39 0.86 9.05 -5.78
C ALA A 39 0.39 9.68 -7.10
N GLY A 40 1.29 10.39 -7.82
CA GLY A 40 1.04 10.89 -9.17
C GLY A 40 0.52 9.79 -10.11
N GLY A 41 -0.53 10.08 -10.88
CA GLY A 41 -1.25 9.14 -11.73
C GLY A 41 -2.36 8.32 -11.06
N THR A 42 -2.48 8.35 -9.73
CA THR A 42 -3.52 7.60 -9.00
C THR A 42 -4.88 8.33 -8.97
N SER A 43 -5.95 7.66 -8.53
CA SER A 43 -7.25 8.33 -8.32
C SER A 43 -7.18 9.45 -7.28
N PHE A 44 -6.19 9.40 -6.38
CA PHE A 44 -5.96 10.42 -5.35
C PHE A 44 -5.46 11.73 -5.96
N GLU A 45 -4.58 11.67 -6.96
CA GLU A 45 -4.19 12.87 -7.71
C GLU A 45 -5.41 13.54 -8.34
N ARG A 46 -6.28 12.77 -9.02
CA ARG A 46 -7.48 13.30 -9.69
C ARG A 46 -8.52 13.93 -8.76
N GLU A 47 -8.61 13.44 -7.53
CA GLU A 47 -9.54 13.98 -6.52
C GLU A 47 -9.03 15.29 -5.90
N PHE A 48 -7.73 15.57 -6.00
CA PHE A 48 -7.09 16.76 -5.41
C PHE A 48 -6.43 17.70 -6.43
N THR A 49 -6.40 17.36 -7.72
CA THR A 49 -6.01 18.27 -8.81
C THR A 49 -7.00 19.43 -8.90
N GLY A 50 -6.51 20.64 -8.61
CA GLY A 50 -7.32 21.88 -8.50
C GLY A 50 -7.13 22.60 -7.16
N LYS A 51 -6.50 21.97 -6.17
CA LYS A 51 -6.10 22.59 -4.90
C LYS A 51 -4.56 22.69 -4.87
N GLY A 52 -4.03 23.79 -5.41
CA GLY A 52 -2.58 24.02 -5.61
C GLY A 52 -1.68 23.70 -4.41
N ASP A 53 -0.41 23.41 -4.69
CA ASP A 53 0.77 23.20 -3.81
C ASP A 53 0.69 22.30 -2.57
N VAL A 54 -0.49 21.95 -2.05
CA VAL A 54 -0.65 21.25 -0.76
C VAL A 54 -0.38 19.74 -0.86
N VAL A 55 -0.51 19.14 -2.04
CA VAL A 55 -0.26 17.70 -2.28
C VAL A 55 1.23 17.41 -2.48
N ALA A 56 2.00 18.37 -2.97
CA ALA A 56 3.44 18.22 -3.24
C ALA A 56 4.31 18.08 -1.97
N ALA A 57 3.80 18.46 -0.79
CA ALA A 57 4.64 18.69 0.39
C ALA A 57 4.39 17.75 1.58
N LYS A 58 3.42 16.82 1.54
CA LYS A 58 3.16 15.93 2.69
C LYS A 58 4.02 14.68 2.59
N THR A 59 5.12 14.70 3.33
CA THR A 59 5.95 13.52 3.60
C THR A 59 5.78 13.07 5.05
N ALA A 60 5.92 11.77 5.28
CA ALA A 60 5.99 11.19 6.60
C ALA A 60 7.04 10.08 6.63
N VAL A 61 7.71 9.90 7.76
CA VAL A 61 8.71 8.83 7.92
C VAL A 61 8.12 7.72 8.79
N HIS A 62 8.08 6.51 8.24
CA HIS A 62 7.54 5.32 8.90
C HIS A 62 8.56 4.17 8.85
N PRO A 63 8.53 3.24 9.81
CA PRO A 63 9.31 1.99 9.73
C PRO A 63 8.97 1.21 8.45
N LEU A 64 9.96 0.51 7.87
CA LEU A 64 9.71 -0.47 6.81
C LEU A 64 8.96 -1.70 7.32
N VAL A 65 9.08 -1.98 8.63
CA VAL A 65 8.43 -3.09 9.30
C VAL A 65 7.72 -2.52 10.51
N ILE A 66 6.40 -2.67 10.58
CA ILE A 66 5.60 -2.17 11.69
C ILE A 66 5.12 -3.33 12.56
N THR A 67 4.88 -3.07 13.83
CA THR A 67 4.21 -4.02 14.73
C THR A 67 2.74 -3.64 14.86
N HIS A 68 1.86 -4.55 14.48
CA HIS A 68 0.43 -4.33 14.60
C HIS A 68 0.03 -4.27 16.09
N PRO A 69 -0.66 -3.21 16.56
CA PRO A 69 -0.87 -2.99 17.99
C PRO A 69 -1.70 -4.10 18.65
N ASP A 70 -2.71 -4.61 17.95
CA ASP A 70 -3.65 -5.61 18.48
C ASP A 70 -3.10 -7.05 18.34
N SER A 71 -2.81 -7.49 17.11
CA SER A 71 -2.32 -8.85 16.85
C SER A 71 -0.86 -9.11 17.23
N ARG A 72 -0.06 -8.06 17.48
CA ARG A 72 1.39 -8.10 17.73
C ARG A 72 2.24 -8.67 16.59
N ARG A 73 1.64 -8.97 15.43
CA ARG A 73 2.35 -9.45 14.25
C ARG A 73 3.10 -8.31 13.55
N LYS A 74 4.21 -8.64 12.91
CA LYS A 74 4.99 -7.70 12.09
C LYS A 74 4.52 -7.71 10.64
N ALA A 75 4.40 -6.52 10.04
CA ALA A 75 3.99 -6.36 8.65
C ALA A 75 5.00 -5.52 7.87
N LEU A 76 5.24 -5.88 6.61
CA LEU A 76 6.07 -5.12 5.68
C LEU A 76 5.30 -3.87 5.19
N PHE A 77 5.68 -2.69 5.68
CA PHE A 77 4.92 -1.45 5.52
C PHE A 77 5.39 -0.61 4.32
N VAL A 78 5.30 -1.20 3.13
CA VAL A 78 5.69 -0.56 1.86
C VAL A 78 4.54 -0.59 0.87
N ASN A 79 4.44 0.44 0.02
CA ASN A 79 3.52 0.41 -1.12
C ASN A 79 3.99 1.32 -2.25
N ARG A 80 3.61 0.97 -3.49
CA ARG A 80 4.04 1.68 -4.71
C ARG A 80 3.55 3.12 -4.77
N GLY A 81 2.41 3.42 -4.16
CA GLY A 81 1.77 4.74 -4.26
C GLY A 81 2.42 5.82 -3.40
N TYR A 82 3.07 5.44 -2.29
CA TYR A 82 3.56 6.42 -1.32
C TYR A 82 5.02 6.24 -0.92
N THR A 83 5.53 5.00 -0.83
CA THR A 83 6.89 4.77 -0.34
C THR A 83 7.90 5.25 -1.37
N ALA A 84 8.71 6.25 -1.01
CA ALA A 84 9.54 7.01 -1.95
C ALA A 84 11.03 6.73 -1.81
N GLN A 85 11.55 6.68 -0.58
CA GLN A 85 12.98 6.47 -0.33
C GLN A 85 13.20 5.87 1.06
N ILE A 86 14.16 4.96 1.16
CA ILE A 86 14.65 4.42 2.44
C ILE A 86 15.63 5.42 3.06
N VAL A 87 15.37 5.82 4.30
CA VAL A 87 16.15 6.79 5.05
C VAL A 87 17.56 6.25 5.28
N GLY A 88 18.57 7.07 5.00
CA GLY A 88 19.97 6.73 5.21
C GLY A 88 20.63 5.95 4.07
N LEU A 89 19.88 5.56 3.04
CA LEU A 89 20.43 4.96 1.83
C LEU A 89 20.57 5.99 0.71
N SER A 90 21.57 5.80 -0.16
CA SER A 90 21.64 6.53 -1.42
C SER A 90 20.42 6.20 -2.29
N ARG A 91 20.15 7.02 -3.30
CA ARG A 91 19.01 6.82 -4.20
C ARG A 91 19.07 5.45 -4.89
N ALA A 92 20.24 5.05 -5.39
CA ALA A 92 20.41 3.79 -6.11
C ALA A 92 20.20 2.56 -5.19
N GLU A 93 20.76 2.60 -3.97
CA GLU A 93 20.57 1.53 -2.97
C GLU A 93 19.10 1.42 -2.54
N SER A 94 18.47 2.57 -2.28
CA SER A 94 17.05 2.64 -1.92
C SER A 94 16.17 2.07 -3.03
N ASP A 95 16.38 2.49 -4.28
CA ASP A 95 15.56 2.04 -5.41
C ASP A 95 15.69 0.52 -5.64
N ALA A 96 16.90 -0.02 -5.50
CA ALA A 96 17.13 -1.46 -5.64
C ALA A 96 16.41 -2.27 -4.54
N LEU A 97 16.61 -1.90 -3.27
CA LEU A 97 15.99 -2.61 -2.14
C LEU A 97 14.47 -2.43 -2.13
N LEU A 98 13.98 -1.20 -2.32
CA LEU A 98 12.56 -0.92 -2.33
C LEU A 98 11.87 -1.59 -3.53
N GLY A 99 12.51 -1.63 -4.70
CA GLY A 99 12.00 -2.33 -5.88
C GLY A 99 11.75 -3.82 -5.59
N PHE A 100 12.72 -4.49 -4.96
CA PHE A 100 12.57 -5.88 -4.51
C PHE A 100 11.42 -6.03 -3.51
N LEU A 101 11.39 -5.23 -2.44
CA LEU A 101 10.35 -5.32 -1.41
C LEU A 101 8.94 -5.08 -1.96
N LEU A 102 8.79 -4.12 -2.87
CA LEU A 102 7.53 -3.83 -3.53
C LEU A 102 7.09 -4.99 -4.43
N GLN A 103 8.00 -5.58 -5.20
CA GLN A 103 7.69 -6.75 -6.03
C GLN A 103 7.26 -7.93 -5.15
N HIS A 104 8.03 -8.25 -4.12
CA HIS A 104 7.76 -9.31 -3.16
C HIS A 104 6.39 -9.13 -2.49
N SER A 105 6.09 -7.93 -1.98
CA SER A 105 4.83 -7.63 -1.28
C SER A 105 3.58 -7.80 -2.14
N THR A 106 3.72 -7.84 -3.47
CA THR A 106 2.62 -7.99 -4.43
C THR A 106 2.69 -9.31 -5.20
N ALA A 107 3.49 -10.27 -4.74
CA ALA A 107 3.57 -11.59 -5.37
C ALA A 107 2.18 -12.27 -5.37
N PRO A 108 1.79 -12.99 -6.44
CA PRO A 108 0.43 -13.51 -6.60
C PRO A 108 -0.08 -14.36 -5.43
N GLU A 109 0.79 -15.14 -4.81
CA GLU A 109 0.51 -15.98 -3.64
C GLU A 109 0.15 -15.19 -2.37
N LEU A 110 0.50 -13.90 -2.32
CA LEU A 110 0.18 -13.00 -1.21
C LEU A 110 -1.09 -12.19 -1.44
N VAL A 111 -1.73 -12.33 -2.61
CA VAL A 111 -2.79 -11.43 -3.06
C VAL A 111 -4.14 -12.13 -3.16
N TYR A 112 -5.10 -11.62 -2.40
CA TYR A 112 -6.51 -11.95 -2.52
C TYR A 112 -7.20 -11.04 -3.56
N ARG A 113 -7.99 -11.64 -4.47
CA ARG A 113 -8.81 -10.90 -5.45
C ARG A 113 -10.28 -10.93 -5.03
N HIS A 114 -10.82 -9.77 -4.69
CA HIS A 114 -12.24 -9.61 -4.40
C HIS A 114 -13.02 -9.25 -5.67
N SER A 115 -13.97 -10.11 -6.03
CA SER A 115 -14.97 -9.87 -7.09
C SER A 115 -16.24 -9.31 -6.47
N TRP A 116 -16.51 -8.02 -6.69
CA TRP A 116 -17.63 -7.33 -6.08
C TRP A 116 -18.99 -7.83 -6.57
N ARG A 117 -19.94 -7.95 -5.65
CA ARG A 117 -21.38 -8.11 -5.92
C ARG A 117 -22.17 -6.99 -5.23
N PRO A 118 -23.37 -6.64 -5.75
CA PRO A 118 -24.24 -5.70 -5.08
C PRO A 118 -24.50 -6.14 -3.63
N ARG A 119 -24.38 -5.18 -2.69
CA ARG A 119 -24.54 -5.37 -1.24
C ARG A 119 -23.37 -6.05 -0.52
N ASP A 120 -22.27 -6.35 -1.21
CA ASP A 120 -21.04 -6.74 -0.51
C ASP A 120 -20.54 -5.57 0.36
N LEU A 121 -20.19 -5.89 1.60
CA LEU A 121 -19.45 -5.01 2.50
C LEU A 121 -18.09 -5.66 2.78
N VAL A 122 -17.02 -4.97 2.39
CA VAL A 122 -15.65 -5.39 2.68
C VAL A 122 -15.06 -4.48 3.74
N ILE A 123 -14.54 -5.09 4.79
CA ILE A 123 -13.72 -4.42 5.82
C ILE A 123 -12.32 -5.01 5.70
N TRP A 124 -11.31 -4.16 5.64
CA TRP A 124 -9.92 -4.58 5.62
C TRP A 124 -9.11 -3.78 6.65
N ASP A 125 -8.02 -4.37 7.13
CA ASP A 125 -7.11 -3.68 8.03
C ASP A 125 -6.07 -2.88 7.24
N ASN A 126 -6.19 -1.54 7.29
CA ASN A 126 -5.32 -0.64 6.52
C ASN A 126 -3.89 -0.54 7.07
N ARG A 127 -3.56 -1.23 8.16
CA ARG A 127 -2.20 -1.28 8.75
C ARG A 127 -1.39 -2.43 8.16
N CYS A 128 -2.02 -3.56 7.85
CA CYS A 128 -1.35 -4.78 7.39
C CYS A 128 -1.83 -5.28 6.01
N THR A 129 -2.55 -4.45 5.27
CA THR A 129 -2.95 -4.77 3.89
C THR A 129 -2.60 -3.62 2.94
N ALA A 130 -2.17 -3.96 1.74
CA ALA A 130 -2.14 -3.04 0.60
C ALA A 130 -3.27 -3.41 -0.37
N HIS A 131 -3.83 -2.45 -1.09
CA HIS A 131 -4.91 -2.73 -2.04
C HIS A 131 -4.74 -1.99 -3.36
N TYR A 132 -5.32 -2.57 -4.41
CA TYR A 132 -5.30 -2.02 -5.76
C TYR A 132 -6.66 -2.23 -6.45
N ALA A 133 -7.23 -1.16 -6.99
CA ALA A 133 -8.44 -1.22 -7.79
C ALA A 133 -8.08 -1.53 -9.25
N ILE A 134 -8.63 -2.60 -9.82
CA ILE A 134 -8.38 -2.97 -11.21
C ILE A 134 -9.26 -2.10 -12.12
N PRO A 135 -8.68 -1.29 -13.03
CA PRO A 135 -9.44 -0.36 -13.87
C PRO A 135 -9.98 -1.02 -15.16
N ASP A 136 -10.41 -2.28 -15.11
CA ASP A 136 -10.81 -3.12 -16.26
C ASP A 136 -12.32 -3.06 -16.62
N TYR A 137 -13.04 -2.05 -16.10
CA TYR A 137 -14.49 -1.95 -16.25
C TYR A 137 -14.98 -0.67 -16.97
N LYS A 138 -14.08 0.28 -17.27
CA LYS A 138 -14.48 1.62 -17.75
C LYS A 138 -15.28 1.62 -19.05
N ALA A 139 -14.99 0.69 -19.97
CA ALA A 139 -15.73 0.54 -21.22
C ALA A 139 -17.02 -0.29 -21.07
N ILE A 140 -17.21 -0.93 -19.91
CA ILE A 140 -18.26 -1.92 -19.67
C ILE A 140 -19.42 -1.32 -18.88
N GLY A 141 -19.13 -0.35 -18.00
CA GLY A 141 -20.15 0.43 -17.32
C GLY A 141 -19.67 0.97 -15.97
N ASP A 142 -20.59 1.61 -15.28
CA ASP A 142 -20.27 2.34 -14.06
C ASP A 142 -19.98 1.43 -12.86
N ARG A 143 -19.15 1.96 -11.96
CA ARG A 143 -18.81 1.36 -10.67
C ARG A 143 -18.94 2.43 -9.59
N TYR A 144 -19.84 2.18 -8.64
CA TYR A 144 -20.12 3.09 -7.54
C TYR A 144 -20.01 2.34 -6.21
N LEU A 145 -19.25 2.90 -5.27
CA LEU A 145 -19.06 2.35 -3.92
C LEU A 145 -19.04 3.49 -2.92
N HIS A 146 -19.50 3.21 -1.71
CA HIS A 146 -19.29 4.07 -0.56
C HIS A 146 -18.09 3.57 0.25
N ARG A 147 -17.31 4.51 0.82
CA ARG A 147 -16.22 4.19 1.74
C ARG A 147 -16.37 5.02 3.00
N THR A 148 -16.16 4.38 4.14
CA THR A 148 -15.84 5.03 5.42
C THR A 148 -14.46 4.59 5.85
N SER A 149 -13.73 5.47 6.53
CA SER A 149 -12.40 5.18 7.05
C SER A 149 -12.38 5.40 8.55
N VAL A 150 -11.88 4.41 9.29
CA VAL A 150 -11.64 4.53 10.73
C VAL A 150 -10.24 5.11 10.92
N LYS A 151 -10.11 6.11 11.81
CA LYS A 151 -8.81 6.70 12.14
C LYS A 151 -7.95 5.67 12.87
N GLY A 152 -6.72 5.47 12.39
CA GLY A 152 -5.72 4.66 13.06
C GLY A 152 -4.70 5.50 13.82
N ASP A 153 -3.84 4.80 14.56
CA ASP A 153 -2.70 5.37 15.27
C ASP A 153 -1.46 5.49 14.36
N ARG A 154 -0.42 6.15 14.88
CA ARG A 154 0.86 6.24 14.20
C ARG A 154 1.48 4.83 14.07
N PRO A 155 1.96 4.42 12.88
CA PRO A 155 2.69 3.16 12.73
C PRO A 155 3.99 3.17 13.55
N MET A 156 4.22 2.08 14.29
CA MET A 156 5.35 1.87 15.21
C MET A 156 6.15 0.64 14.81
#